data_AF-A0A8H6DDK9-F1
#
_entry.id   AF-A0A8H6DDK9-F1
#
_cell.length_a   1.000
_cell.length_b   1.000
_cell.length_c   1.000
_cell.angle_alpha   90.00
_cell.angle_beta   90.00
_cell.angle_gamma   90.00
#
_symmetry.space_group_name_H-M   'P 1'
#
loop_
_entity.id
_entity.type
_entity.pdbx_description
1 polymer ?
#
loop_
_entity_poly.entity_id
_entity_poly.type
_entity_poly.pdbx_seq_one_letter_code
_entity_poly.pdbx_strand_id
1 'polypeptide(L)'
;MKSTDRTPNVTKWSLNPNPNPTRVRDNQRRHRARVKARTESLEAQLNATQQELRAAKARIHELESFITANRPLFVSEQGELPVGLGASNGGCDEPTCYHHILTTVDERSGQQDLDKNAVAPFFDTLPADLVTSGIFSTVQHYDKDDQLPTVAPGESTTLCRVAYEIIDQHNMTGIESSEIENCLRPGFRRATRNGEGCRVETTVLYALIDRISPV
;
A
#
# COMPACT_ATOMS: atom_id res chain seq x y z
N MET A 1 11.76 -54.54 -23.09
CA MET A 1 10.98 -53.34 -23.46
C MET A 1 9.50 -53.68 -23.32
N LYS A 2 8.82 -53.12 -22.31
CA LYS A 2 7.36 -53.06 -22.24
C LYS A 2 7.02 -51.68 -21.67
N SER A 3 6.70 -50.75 -22.57
CA SER A 3 6.23 -49.42 -22.20
C SER A 3 4.77 -49.55 -21.78
N THR A 4 4.48 -49.31 -20.50
CA THR A 4 3.12 -49.15 -20.02
C THR A 4 2.80 -47.66 -20.05
N ASP A 5 2.17 -47.21 -21.13
CA ASP A 5 1.62 -45.86 -21.21
C ASP A 5 0.48 -45.71 -20.20
N ARG A 6 0.76 -44.94 -19.16
CA ARG A 6 -0.21 -44.52 -18.15
C ARG A 6 -0.94 -43.30 -18.71
N THR A 7 -2.11 -43.49 -19.29
CA THR A 7 -2.96 -42.37 -19.72
C THR A 7 -3.43 -41.59 -18.49
N PRO A 8 -3.22 -40.26 -18.44
CA PRO A 8 -3.71 -39.46 -17.32
C PRO A 8 -5.24 -39.42 -17.37
N ASN A 9 -5.85 -39.78 -16.26
CA ASN A 9 -7.27 -39.65 -15.98
C ASN A 9 -7.65 -38.16 -16.01
N VAL A 10 -8.03 -37.66 -17.19
CA VAL A 10 -8.58 -36.31 -17.36
C VAL A 10 -10.01 -36.32 -16.82
N THR A 11 -10.19 -35.62 -15.71
CA THR A 11 -11.44 -35.51 -14.96
C THR A 11 -12.61 -35.09 -15.86
N LYS A 12 -13.59 -35.99 -15.88
CA LYS A 12 -14.97 -36.04 -16.43
C LYS A 12 -15.80 -34.73 -16.51
N TRP A 13 -15.27 -33.62 -17.03
CA TRP A 13 -16.08 -32.39 -17.25
C TRP A 13 -16.46 -32.15 -18.71
N SER A 14 -15.88 -32.89 -19.65
CA SER A 14 -15.91 -32.49 -21.06
C SER A 14 -16.07 -33.66 -22.02
N LEU A 15 -17.15 -34.44 -21.87
CA LEU A 15 -17.64 -35.29 -22.96
C LEU A 15 -19.17 -35.34 -22.93
N ASN A 16 -19.80 -34.25 -23.36
CA ASN A 16 -21.20 -34.31 -23.82
C ASN A 16 -21.16 -34.17 -25.35
N PRO A 17 -21.21 -35.28 -26.11
CA PRO A 17 -20.90 -35.29 -27.55
C PRO A 17 -21.95 -34.55 -28.41
N ASN A 18 -23.05 -34.09 -27.82
CA ASN A 18 -24.05 -33.25 -28.49
C ASN A 18 -24.59 -32.17 -27.53
N PRO A 19 -24.06 -30.93 -27.57
CA PRO A 19 -24.55 -29.83 -26.73
C PRO A 19 -25.98 -29.49 -27.10
N ASN A 20 -26.91 -29.54 -26.13
CA ASN A 20 -28.29 -29.08 -26.35
C ASN A 20 -28.26 -27.57 -26.77
N PRO A 21 -28.63 -27.22 -28.01
CA PRO A 21 -28.46 -25.87 -28.55
C PRO A 21 -29.33 -24.84 -27.84
N THR A 22 -30.44 -25.27 -27.22
CA THR A 22 -31.29 -24.41 -26.40
C THR A 22 -30.60 -24.04 -25.09
N ARG A 23 -29.91 -24.99 -24.45
CA ARG A 23 -29.16 -24.75 -23.21
C ARG A 23 -27.97 -23.81 -23.42
N VAL A 24 -27.27 -23.97 -24.54
CA VAL A 24 -26.15 -23.08 -24.92
C VAL A 24 -26.66 -21.64 -25.12
N ARG A 25 -27.75 -21.46 -25.88
CA ARG A 25 -28.36 -20.15 -26.10
C ARG A 25 -28.85 -19.50 -24.80
N ASP A 26 -29.46 -20.28 -23.91
CA ASP A 26 -29.93 -19.78 -22.62
C ASP A 26 -28.76 -19.35 -21.72
N ASN A 27 -27.71 -20.17 -21.61
CA ASN A 27 -26.50 -19.79 -20.86
C ASN A 27 -25.89 -18.52 -21.44
N GLN A 28 -25.79 -18.42 -22.78
CA GLN A 28 -25.25 -17.24 -23.42
C GLN A 28 -26.12 -16.00 -23.20
N ARG A 29 -27.45 -16.14 -23.15
CA ARG A 29 -28.38 -15.06 -22.78
C ARG A 29 -28.12 -14.61 -21.35
N ARG A 30 -28.01 -15.54 -20.38
CA ARG A 30 -27.71 -15.21 -18.98
C ARG A 30 -26.34 -14.54 -18.82
N HIS A 31 -25.33 -15.01 -19.54
CA HIS A 31 -24.02 -14.40 -19.54
C HIS A 31 -24.08 -12.96 -20.06
N ARG A 32 -24.71 -12.73 -21.23
CA ARG A 32 -24.92 -11.37 -21.75
C ARG A 32 -25.67 -10.48 -20.78
N ALA A 33 -26.70 -11.00 -20.11
CA ALA A 33 -27.43 -10.25 -19.09
C ALA A 33 -26.55 -9.86 -17.89
N ARG A 34 -25.73 -10.79 -17.37
CA ARG A 34 -24.78 -10.49 -16.29
C ARG A 34 -23.73 -9.46 -16.69
N VAL A 35 -23.17 -9.59 -17.89
CA VAL A 35 -22.17 -8.64 -18.42
C VAL A 35 -22.78 -7.25 -18.58
N LYS A 36 -23.99 -7.17 -19.14
CA LYS A 36 -24.72 -5.90 -19.27
C LYS A 36 -24.97 -5.26 -17.91
N ALA A 37 -25.53 -5.99 -16.95
CA ALA A 37 -25.79 -5.48 -15.60
C ALA A 37 -24.51 -5.01 -14.89
N ARG A 38 -23.40 -5.74 -15.05
CA ARG A 38 -22.10 -5.33 -14.51
C ARG A 38 -21.60 -4.03 -15.18
N THR A 39 -21.74 -3.92 -16.49
CA THR A 39 -21.32 -2.73 -17.25
C THR A 39 -22.11 -1.51 -16.77
N GLU A 40 -23.43 -1.62 -16.69
CA GLU A 40 -24.32 -0.55 -16.18
C GLU A 40 -23.96 -0.15 -14.74
N SER A 41 -23.66 -1.13 -13.87
CA SER A 41 -23.22 -0.85 -12.50
C SER A 41 -21.90 -0.10 -12.45
N LEU A 42 -20.92 -0.49 -13.27
CA LEU A 42 -19.62 0.17 -13.35
C LEU A 42 -19.74 1.59 -13.91
N GLU A 43 -20.54 1.79 -14.96
CA GLU A 43 -20.81 3.10 -15.53
C GLU A 43 -21.47 4.04 -14.51
N ALA A 44 -22.43 3.52 -13.71
CA ALA A 44 -23.04 4.28 -12.63
C ALA A 44 -22.04 4.69 -11.54
N GLN A 45 -21.16 3.76 -11.11
CA GLN A 45 -20.10 4.06 -10.14
C GLN A 45 -19.09 5.08 -10.68
N LEU A 46 -18.70 4.96 -11.94
CA LEU A 46 -17.82 5.93 -12.59
C LEU A 46 -18.45 7.32 -12.64
N ASN A 47 -19.73 7.42 -12.97
CA ASN A 47 -20.40 8.71 -13.00
C ASN A 47 -20.54 9.32 -11.59
N ALA A 48 -20.89 8.51 -10.59
CA ALA A 48 -20.99 8.96 -9.20
C ALA A 48 -19.64 9.50 -8.68
N THR A 49 -18.56 8.74 -8.85
CA THR A 49 -17.21 9.15 -8.42
C THR A 49 -16.71 10.37 -9.18
N GLN A 50 -16.97 10.48 -10.49
CA GLN A 50 -16.64 11.68 -11.25
C GLN A 50 -17.41 12.91 -10.74
N GLN A 51 -18.69 12.75 -10.36
CA GLN A 51 -19.49 13.84 -9.84
C GLN A 51 -19.00 14.30 -8.47
N GLU A 52 -18.68 13.36 -7.57
CA GLU A 52 -18.07 13.67 -6.27
C GLU A 52 -16.74 14.41 -6.44
N LEU A 53 -15.89 13.97 -7.38
CA LEU A 53 -14.62 14.63 -7.67
C LEU A 53 -14.83 16.06 -8.19
N ARG A 54 -15.81 16.28 -9.06
CA ARG A 54 -16.15 17.64 -9.54
C ARG A 54 -16.62 18.52 -8.40
N ALA A 55 -17.47 18.01 -7.51
CA ALA A 55 -17.96 18.75 -6.35
C ALA A 55 -16.83 19.10 -5.38
N ALA A 56 -15.94 18.14 -5.09
CA ALA A 56 -14.77 18.37 -4.23
C ALA A 56 -13.83 19.43 -4.82
N LYS A 57 -13.52 19.34 -6.12
CA LYS A 57 -12.71 20.35 -6.83
C LYS A 57 -13.35 21.73 -6.81
N ALA A 58 -14.66 21.82 -6.98
CA ALA A 58 -15.39 23.09 -6.90
C ALA A 58 -15.29 23.70 -5.49
N ARG A 59 -15.42 22.88 -4.44
CA ARG A 59 -15.28 23.34 -3.05
C ARG A 59 -13.86 23.81 -2.72
N ILE A 60 -12.84 23.11 -3.22
CA ILE A 60 -11.44 23.53 -3.08
C ILE A 60 -11.26 24.91 -3.73
N HIS A 61 -11.68 25.06 -4.98
CA HIS A 61 -11.57 26.34 -5.70
C HIS A 61 -12.31 27.48 -4.99
N GLU A 62 -13.50 27.21 -4.46
CA GLU A 62 -14.25 28.17 -3.65
C GLU A 62 -13.45 28.60 -2.41
N LEU A 63 -12.94 27.64 -1.64
CA LEU A 63 -12.13 27.92 -0.45
C LEU A 63 -10.83 28.65 -0.79
N GLU A 64 -10.14 28.26 -1.87
CA GLU A 64 -8.95 28.94 -2.37
C GLU A 64 -9.24 30.40 -2.76
N SER A 65 -10.39 30.66 -3.38
CA SER A 65 -10.81 32.03 -3.71
C SER A 65 -11.07 32.87 -2.45
N PHE A 66 -11.70 32.28 -1.41
CA PHE A 66 -11.89 32.94 -0.12
C PHE A 66 -10.57 33.22 0.60
N ILE A 67 -9.66 32.24 0.62
CA ILE A 67 -8.32 32.41 1.21
C ILE A 67 -7.56 33.49 0.46
N THR A 68 -7.60 33.50 -0.88
CA THR A 68 -6.90 34.49 -1.70
C THR A 68 -7.46 35.90 -1.48
N ALA A 69 -8.78 36.05 -1.43
CA ALA A 69 -9.44 37.34 -1.21
C ALA A 69 -9.19 37.89 0.21
N ASN A 70 -9.17 37.02 1.22
CA ASN A 70 -8.95 37.39 2.62
C ASN A 70 -7.50 37.21 3.06
N ARG A 71 -6.59 36.88 2.14
CA ARG A 71 -5.18 36.75 2.44
C ARG A 71 -4.72 38.11 2.94
N PRO A 72 -4.24 38.23 4.19
CA PRO A 72 -3.60 39.46 4.60
C PRO A 72 -2.49 39.74 3.60
N LEU A 73 -2.50 40.92 2.98
CA LEU A 73 -1.29 41.47 2.39
C LEU A 73 -0.31 41.65 3.55
N PHE A 74 0.40 40.60 3.92
CA PHE A 74 1.63 40.77 4.68
C PHE A 74 2.61 41.40 3.69
N VAL A 75 2.58 42.72 3.66
CA VAL A 75 3.63 43.53 3.05
C VAL A 75 4.87 43.26 3.88
N SER A 76 5.76 42.44 3.34
CA SER A 76 7.19 42.68 3.49
C SER A 76 7.70 43.09 2.12
N GLU A 77 7.53 44.38 1.83
CA GLU A 77 8.56 45.12 1.12
C GLU A 77 9.91 44.92 1.83
N GLN A 78 10.99 45.03 1.06
CA GLN A 78 12.41 44.70 1.34
C GLN A 78 12.76 43.26 0.95
N GLY A 79 13.45 42.97 -0.13
CA GLY A 79 14.11 43.81 -1.13
C GLY A 79 15.04 42.87 -1.88
N GLU A 80 15.06 42.96 -3.20
CA GLU A 80 16.19 42.43 -3.98
C GLU A 80 17.48 43.04 -3.41
N LEU A 81 18.46 42.20 -3.06
CA LEU A 81 19.83 42.64 -2.89
C LEU A 81 20.77 41.83 -3.79
N PRO A 82 21.56 42.51 -4.63
CA PRO A 82 22.67 41.92 -5.34
C PRO A 82 23.88 41.77 -4.41
N VAL A 83 24.64 40.73 -4.73
CA VAL A 83 26.05 40.43 -4.40
C VAL A 83 26.88 41.63 -3.92
N GLY A 84 27.61 41.48 -2.80
CA GLY A 84 28.73 42.36 -2.46
C GLY A 84 29.28 42.28 -1.03
N LEU A 85 30.22 41.34 -0.79
CA LEU A 85 31.43 41.41 0.05
C LEU A 85 31.40 42.10 1.45
N GLY A 86 31.81 41.34 2.47
CA GLY A 86 32.39 41.92 3.70
C GLY A 86 32.46 40.95 4.88
N ALA A 87 33.62 40.32 5.07
CA ALA A 87 33.92 39.45 6.20
C ALA A 87 34.05 40.22 7.53
N SER A 88 33.63 39.61 8.64
CA SER A 88 34.37 39.70 9.91
C SER A 88 33.96 38.57 10.87
N ASN A 89 34.96 37.79 11.30
CA ASN A 89 34.88 36.90 12.45
C ASN A 89 34.95 37.72 13.75
N GLY A 90 34.29 37.23 14.81
CA GLY A 90 34.46 37.72 16.18
C GLY A 90 33.45 37.08 17.12
N GLY A 91 33.84 35.98 17.78
CA GLY A 91 33.09 35.44 18.92
C GLY A 91 33.37 36.22 20.21
N CYS A 92 32.52 36.02 21.21
CA CYS A 92 32.84 35.85 22.64
C CYS A 92 31.53 35.70 23.45
N ASP A 93 31.59 34.86 24.47
CA ASP A 93 30.52 34.39 25.35
C ASP A 93 30.05 35.40 26.43
N GLU A 94 28.83 35.15 26.95
CA GLU A 94 28.26 35.52 28.29
C GLU A 94 27.77 36.96 28.61
N PRO A 95 26.99 37.21 29.70
CA PRO A 95 25.75 36.56 30.21
C PRO A 95 24.63 37.56 30.66
N THR A 96 23.43 37.04 30.98
CA THR A 96 22.31 37.65 31.80
C THR A 96 21.55 38.82 31.13
N CYS A 97 20.22 39.03 31.24
CA CYS A 97 19.32 38.89 32.38
C CYS A 97 17.83 39.18 31.99
N TYR A 98 16.89 38.57 32.75
CA TYR A 98 15.45 38.88 32.90
C TYR A 98 14.47 38.42 31.79
N HIS A 99 13.29 37.84 32.04
CA HIS A 99 12.47 37.74 33.26
C HIS A 99 11.51 36.52 33.19
N HIS A 100 11.31 35.83 34.32
CA HIS A 100 10.29 34.80 34.59
C HIS A 100 8.85 35.34 34.37
N ILE A 101 7.83 34.51 34.07
CA ILE A 101 6.99 33.79 35.07
C ILE A 101 6.38 32.52 34.43
N LEU A 102 6.59 31.37 35.09
CA LEU A 102 5.70 30.21 35.04
C LEU A 102 4.86 30.22 36.32
N THR A 103 3.54 30.06 36.21
CA THR A 103 2.69 29.67 37.35
C THR A 103 2.19 28.26 37.14
N THR A 104 2.71 27.37 37.97
CA THR A 104 2.22 26.02 38.28
C THR A 104 1.01 26.11 39.21
N VAL A 105 -0.04 25.32 38.96
CA VAL A 105 -0.90 24.81 40.03
C VAL A 105 -1.31 23.38 39.71
N ASP A 106 -1.19 22.53 40.72
CA ASP A 106 -1.19 21.08 40.70
C ASP A 106 -2.58 20.47 41.04
N GLU A 107 -2.68 19.17 40.82
CA GLU A 107 -3.78 18.21 40.94
C GLU A 107 -4.76 18.33 42.14
N ARG A 108 -6.04 17.92 41.95
CA ARG A 108 -6.60 16.60 42.38
C ARG A 108 -8.15 16.56 42.49
N SER A 109 -8.71 15.45 41.98
CA SER A 109 -9.93 14.71 42.40
C SER A 109 -11.34 15.37 42.42
N GLY A 110 -12.25 14.75 41.66
CA GLY A 110 -13.70 14.74 41.90
C GLY A 110 -14.41 13.84 40.88
N GLN A 111 -14.91 12.70 41.32
CA GLN A 111 -15.43 11.58 40.53
C GLN A 111 -16.97 11.55 40.57
N GLN A 112 -17.59 10.95 39.53
CA GLN A 112 -18.99 10.50 39.41
C GLN A 112 -19.97 11.60 38.95
N ASP A 113 -20.85 11.44 37.96
CA ASP A 113 -21.77 10.31 37.73
C ASP A 113 -22.39 10.35 36.30
N LEU A 114 -22.52 9.17 35.66
CA LEU A 114 -23.56 8.62 34.73
C LEU A 114 -24.29 9.54 33.70
N ASP A 115 -24.62 9.18 32.45
CA ASP A 115 -24.52 8.00 31.58
C ASP A 115 -25.12 8.38 30.18
N LYS A 116 -24.81 7.58 29.15
CA LYS A 116 -25.54 7.33 27.87
C LYS A 116 -25.24 8.19 26.60
N ASN A 117 -24.46 7.54 25.73
CA ASN A 117 -24.50 7.54 24.26
C ASN A 117 -24.00 8.76 23.47
N ALA A 118 -22.70 8.77 23.18
CA ALA A 118 -22.16 9.26 21.91
C ALA A 118 -20.88 8.48 21.55
N VAL A 119 -20.94 7.65 20.51
CA VAL A 119 -19.77 7.04 19.86
C VAL A 119 -19.12 8.15 19.01
N ALA A 120 -18.00 8.68 19.48
CA ALA A 120 -17.13 9.56 18.69
C ALA A 120 -16.12 8.72 17.89
N PRO A 121 -15.78 9.11 16.64
CA PRO A 121 -14.82 8.37 15.83
C PRO A 121 -13.41 8.61 16.36
N PHE A 122 -12.77 7.52 16.81
CA PHE A 122 -11.36 7.46 17.13
C PHE A 122 -10.53 7.69 15.87
N PHE A 123 -9.90 8.87 15.77
CA PHE A 123 -8.72 9.08 14.94
C PHE A 123 -7.64 9.68 15.81
N ASP A 124 -7.02 8.82 16.62
CA ASP A 124 -5.65 9.06 17.08
C ASP A 124 -4.72 8.15 16.28
N THR A 125 -3.94 8.84 15.46
CA THR A 125 -2.72 8.40 14.80
C THR A 125 -1.89 7.52 15.72
N LEU A 126 -1.66 6.26 15.32
CA LEU A 126 -0.57 5.46 15.86
C LEU A 126 0.55 5.40 14.80
N PRO A 127 1.80 5.76 15.14
CA PRO A 127 2.89 5.91 14.17
C PRO A 127 3.29 4.56 13.57
N ALA A 128 3.61 4.58 12.27
CA ALA A 128 3.92 3.44 11.41
C ALA A 128 5.24 2.72 11.72
N ASP A 129 5.79 2.82 12.93
CA ASP A 129 7.22 2.55 13.16
C ASP A 129 7.56 1.28 13.95
N LEU A 130 6.59 0.45 14.34
CA LEU A 130 6.89 -0.73 15.17
C LEU A 130 6.43 -2.11 14.68
N VAL A 131 5.68 -2.22 13.58
CA VAL A 131 5.33 -3.55 13.01
C VAL A 131 5.92 -3.74 11.60
N THR A 132 6.18 -2.67 10.86
CA THR A 132 6.78 -2.74 9.51
C THR A 132 8.31 -2.93 9.53
N SER A 133 8.96 -2.72 10.69
CA SER A 133 10.43 -2.75 10.82
C SER A 133 11.05 -4.14 10.65
N GLY A 134 10.30 -5.23 10.87
CA GLY A 134 10.81 -6.60 10.66
C GLY A 134 10.94 -6.97 9.17
N ILE A 135 9.86 -6.75 8.42
CA ILE A 135 9.75 -7.18 7.02
C ILE A 135 10.62 -6.32 6.09
N PHE A 136 10.71 -5.01 6.36
CA PHE A 136 11.55 -4.10 5.56
C PHE A 136 13.06 -4.33 5.78
N SER A 137 13.44 -4.80 6.98
CA SER A 137 14.84 -5.11 7.32
C SER A 137 15.36 -6.30 6.50
N THR A 138 14.55 -7.33 6.28
CA THR A 138 14.93 -8.49 5.48
C THR A 138 15.02 -8.17 3.99
N VAL A 139 14.13 -7.31 3.46
CA VAL A 139 14.21 -6.83 2.07
C VAL A 139 15.55 -6.13 1.83
N GLN A 140 16.02 -5.31 2.77
CA GLN A 140 17.32 -4.64 2.66
C GLN A 140 18.52 -5.61 2.71
N HIS A 141 18.38 -6.75 3.37
CA HIS A 141 19.44 -7.76 3.44
C HIS A 141 19.69 -8.40 2.07
N TYR A 142 18.63 -8.80 1.37
CA TYR A 142 18.74 -9.43 0.05
C TYR A 142 18.92 -8.45 -1.11
N ASP A 143 18.63 -7.16 -0.90
CA ASP A 143 18.89 -6.09 -1.88
C ASP A 143 20.38 -5.87 -2.15
N LYS A 144 21.22 -6.17 -1.15
CA LYS A 144 22.68 -6.00 -1.21
C LYS A 144 23.43 -7.31 -1.45
N ASP A 145 22.72 -8.43 -1.55
CA ASP A 145 23.35 -9.74 -1.61
C ASP A 145 23.67 -10.13 -3.06
N ASP A 146 24.89 -9.79 -3.49
CA ASP A 146 25.44 -10.15 -4.81
C ASP A 146 25.56 -11.66 -5.04
N GLN A 147 25.28 -12.48 -4.02
CA GLN A 147 25.37 -13.94 -4.04
C GLN A 147 24.09 -14.63 -4.56
N LEU A 148 23.00 -13.89 -4.79
CA LEU A 148 21.76 -14.46 -5.31
C LEU A 148 21.91 -14.92 -6.78
N PRO A 149 21.28 -16.04 -7.16
CA PRO A 149 21.27 -16.48 -8.56
C PRO A 149 20.68 -15.43 -9.51
N THR A 150 21.24 -15.34 -10.71
CA THR A 150 20.65 -14.57 -11.81
C THR A 150 19.31 -15.18 -12.24
N VAL A 151 18.36 -14.33 -12.64
CA VAL A 151 17.10 -14.78 -13.24
C VAL A 151 17.38 -15.62 -14.49
N ALA A 152 16.90 -16.85 -14.53
CA ALA A 152 17.10 -17.71 -15.69
C ALA A 152 16.16 -17.32 -16.86
N PRO A 153 16.55 -17.58 -18.12
CA PRO A 153 15.70 -17.28 -19.27
C PRO A 153 14.37 -18.04 -19.20
N GLY A 154 13.25 -17.30 -19.15
CA GLY A 154 11.89 -17.87 -19.06
C GLY A 154 11.32 -17.97 -17.64
N GLU A 155 12.07 -17.60 -16.61
CA GLU A 155 11.53 -17.48 -15.24
C GLU A 155 10.69 -16.20 -15.11
N SER A 156 9.45 -16.34 -14.64
CA SER A 156 8.66 -15.20 -14.18
C SER A 156 9.09 -14.85 -12.77
N THR A 157 9.50 -13.62 -12.54
CA THR A 157 9.94 -13.14 -11.23
C THR A 157 9.23 -11.84 -10.87
N THR A 158 8.94 -11.68 -9.58
CA THR A 158 8.29 -10.51 -8.97
C THR A 158 9.32 -9.77 -8.11
N LEU A 159 9.26 -8.45 -8.04
CA LEU A 159 10.13 -7.68 -7.13
C LEU A 159 9.85 -8.07 -5.68
N CYS A 160 10.89 -8.20 -4.86
CA CYS A 160 10.75 -8.52 -3.43
C CYS A 160 9.77 -7.57 -2.74
N ARG A 161 9.91 -6.25 -2.93
CA ARG A 161 8.97 -5.27 -2.38
C ARG A 161 7.52 -5.61 -2.69
N VAL A 162 7.22 -5.89 -3.96
CA VAL A 162 5.85 -6.23 -4.41
C VAL A 162 5.41 -7.58 -3.83
N ALA A 163 6.31 -8.56 -3.78
CA ALA A 163 6.01 -9.88 -3.22
C ALA A 163 5.62 -9.80 -1.73
N TYR A 164 6.34 -9.03 -0.92
CA TYR A 164 6.03 -8.84 0.49
C TYR A 164 4.71 -8.08 0.70
N GLU A 165 4.39 -7.08 -0.13
CA GLU A 165 3.08 -6.41 -0.09
C GLU A 165 1.93 -7.39 -0.35
N ILE A 166 2.10 -8.30 -1.32
CA ILE A 166 1.10 -9.33 -1.61
C ILE A 166 0.96 -10.29 -0.42
N ILE A 167 2.08 -10.73 0.16
CA ILE A 167 2.05 -11.64 1.32
C ILE A 167 1.35 -11.00 2.51
N ASP A 168 1.64 -9.74 2.81
CA ASP A 168 1.02 -9.01 3.92
C ASP A 168 -0.52 -8.95 3.78
N GLN A 169 -1.01 -8.70 2.57
CA GLN A 169 -2.45 -8.69 2.27
C GLN A 169 -3.13 -10.05 2.48
N HIS A 170 -2.39 -11.15 2.25
CA HIS A 170 -2.93 -12.51 2.34
C HIS A 170 -2.64 -13.18 3.69
N ASN A 171 -1.76 -12.62 4.52
CA ASN A 171 -1.34 -13.16 5.80
C ASN A 171 -2.35 -12.86 6.93
N MET A 172 -3.62 -13.21 6.72
CA MET A 172 -4.70 -13.02 7.71
C MET A 172 -4.55 -13.92 8.95
N THR A 173 -3.68 -14.93 8.86
CA THR A 173 -3.39 -15.91 9.91
C THR A 173 -2.20 -15.52 10.78
N GLY A 174 -1.42 -14.50 10.41
CA GLY A 174 -0.31 -13.98 11.21
C GLY A 174 0.92 -14.89 11.22
N ILE A 175 1.29 -15.47 10.07
CA ILE A 175 2.52 -16.25 9.93
C ILE A 175 3.74 -15.35 10.12
N GLU A 176 4.71 -15.86 10.88
CA GLU A 176 5.93 -15.15 11.26
C GLU A 176 6.82 -14.83 10.05
N SER A 177 7.50 -13.68 10.12
CA SER A 177 8.37 -13.19 9.02
C SER A 177 9.49 -14.18 8.67
N SER A 178 10.04 -14.88 9.67
CA SER A 178 11.07 -15.90 9.48
C SER A 178 10.57 -17.13 8.71
N GLU A 179 9.30 -17.50 8.86
CA GLU A 179 8.71 -18.62 8.14
C GLU A 179 8.43 -18.25 6.68
N ILE A 180 7.97 -17.01 6.44
CA ILE A 180 7.83 -16.43 5.11
C ILE A 180 9.18 -16.43 4.38
N GLU A 181 10.23 -15.96 5.04
CA GLU A 181 11.58 -15.94 4.48
C GLU A 181 12.10 -17.33 4.14
N ASN A 182 11.94 -18.30 5.04
CA ASN A 182 12.36 -19.68 4.79
C ASN A 182 11.65 -20.28 3.56
N CYS A 183 10.39 -19.91 3.32
CA CYS A 183 9.63 -20.36 2.16
C CYS A 183 10.04 -19.67 0.86
N LEU A 184 10.35 -18.37 0.91
CA LEU A 184 10.76 -17.60 -0.26
C LEU A 184 12.23 -17.78 -0.61
N ARG A 185 13.07 -18.20 0.35
CA ARG A 185 14.52 -18.39 0.18
C ARG A 185 14.94 -19.10 -1.11
N PRO A 186 14.35 -20.25 -1.49
CA PRO A 186 14.72 -20.94 -2.74
C PRO A 186 14.34 -20.15 -4.01
N GLY A 187 13.37 -19.24 -3.92
CA GLY A 187 12.88 -18.43 -5.02
C GLY A 187 13.61 -17.11 -5.21
N PHE A 188 14.49 -16.68 -4.30
CA PHE A 188 15.17 -15.40 -4.46
C PHE A 188 16.09 -15.39 -5.68
N ARG A 189 16.09 -14.25 -6.37
CA ARG A 189 16.91 -13.93 -7.54
C ARG A 189 17.45 -12.52 -7.38
N ARG A 190 18.63 -12.27 -7.94
CA ARG A 190 19.19 -10.91 -7.96
C ARG A 190 18.43 -10.01 -8.94
N ALA A 191 18.65 -8.71 -8.81
CA ALA A 191 18.12 -7.69 -9.71
C ALA A 191 18.53 -7.94 -11.17
N THR A 192 17.60 -7.75 -12.12
CA THR A 192 17.91 -7.84 -13.56
C THR A 192 18.61 -6.58 -14.05
N ARG A 193 18.25 -5.42 -13.47
CA ARG A 193 18.95 -4.15 -13.68
C ARG A 193 19.45 -3.58 -12.36
N ASN A 194 20.53 -2.82 -12.43
CA ASN A 194 21.11 -2.17 -11.26
C ASN A 194 20.07 -1.24 -10.60
N GLY A 195 19.87 -1.39 -9.30
CA GLY A 195 18.93 -0.58 -8.50
C GLY A 195 17.47 -1.04 -8.50
N GLU A 196 17.12 -2.14 -9.18
CA GLU A 196 15.75 -2.71 -9.09
C GLU A 196 15.50 -3.49 -7.80
N GLY A 197 16.59 -3.92 -7.16
CA GLY A 197 16.53 -4.71 -5.93
C GLY A 197 16.21 -6.19 -6.14
N CYS A 198 16.10 -6.93 -5.03
CA CYS A 198 15.91 -8.37 -5.10
C CYS A 198 14.58 -8.77 -5.75
N ARG A 199 14.55 -9.96 -6.33
CA ARG A 199 13.39 -10.55 -6.97
C ARG A 199 13.11 -11.92 -6.37
N VAL A 200 11.88 -12.40 -6.52
CA VAL A 200 11.47 -13.75 -6.14
C VAL A 200 10.71 -14.40 -7.29
N GLU A 201 10.91 -15.70 -7.49
CA GLU A 201 10.18 -16.49 -8.48
C GLU A 201 8.68 -16.45 -8.20
N THR A 202 7.89 -16.14 -9.23
CA THR A 202 6.44 -15.95 -9.11
C THR A 202 5.73 -17.24 -8.67
N THR A 203 6.22 -18.40 -9.09
CA THR A 203 5.69 -19.73 -8.71
C THR A 203 5.82 -20.00 -7.21
N VAL A 204 6.98 -19.69 -6.63
CA VAL A 204 7.28 -19.85 -5.20
C VAL A 204 6.43 -18.89 -4.36
N LEU A 205 6.27 -17.64 -4.83
CA LEU A 205 5.41 -16.65 -4.18
C LEU A 205 3.95 -17.14 -4.07
N TYR A 206 3.37 -17.62 -5.17
CA TYR A 206 1.98 -18.10 -5.14
C TYR A 206 1.82 -19.41 -4.36
N ALA A 207 2.81 -20.30 -4.36
CA ALA A 207 2.79 -21.49 -3.51
C ALA A 207 2.74 -21.12 -2.01
N LEU A 208 3.42 -20.04 -1.60
CA LEU A 208 3.30 -19.51 -0.24
C LEU A 208 1.91 -18.91 0.01
N ILE A 209 1.37 -18.13 -0.94
CA ILE A 209 0.03 -17.52 -0.83
C ILE A 209 -1.06 -18.58 -0.63
N ASP A 210 -1.01 -19.67 -1.39
CA ASP A 210 -1.95 -20.80 -1.26
C ASP A 210 -1.88 -21.47 0.13
N ARG A 211 -0.70 -21.45 0.76
CA ARG A 211 -0.48 -22.02 2.10
C ARG A 211 -1.04 -21.12 3.20
N ILE A 212 -0.90 -19.80 3.07
CA ILE A 212 -1.32 -18.83 4.09
C ILE A 212 -2.81 -18.49 4.00
N SER A 213 -3.41 -18.63 2.81
CA SER A 213 -4.84 -18.40 2.55
C SER A 213 -5.46 -19.57 1.76
N PRO A 214 -5.68 -20.73 2.41
CA PRO A 214 -6.35 -21.85 1.75
C PRO A 214 -7.83 -21.49 1.54
N VAL A 215 -8.25 -21.44 0.28
CA VAL A 215 -9.64 -21.23 -0.14
C VAL A 215 -10.53 -22.40 0.26
#